data_AF-A0A8H6WYC1-F1
#
_entry.id   AF-A0A8H6WYC1-F1
#
_cell.length_a   1.000
_cell.length_b   1.000
_cell.length_c   1.000
_cell.angle_alpha   90.00
_cell.angle_beta   90.00
_cell.angle_gamma   90.00
#
_symmetry.space_group_name_H-M   'P 1'
#
loop_
_entity.id
_entity.type
_entity.pdbx_description
1 polymer ?
#
loop_
_entity_poly.entity_id
_entity_poly.type
_entity_poly.pdbx_seq_one_letter_code
_entity_poly.pdbx_strand_id
1 'polypeptide(L)'
;MSSATILFSTPNPAKWTLLGPVVHLFCHVYEPRTALQGLALIVLAPAILMSIGDAGTSPIESYLFFIGSLSLSIILYRLSPLHPLYHVPGPIVWRITKLAGMWMSFTGHQHLYFKWAHDKYGPVIRTGPNEVSVVDAEAVVSVLGSGGLPKGEYYQARQDPKAPLNLVVLQGDAHANRRRLWNRGMSTESLKEYEAIIAKRAVQLLDCIIDSSESDHLDLAAWISFFSFDVMGDMAFGGGFELLRDEADRTNIWPIIEHFAVMASIYSHVPWAARTLQLIPLPSRDRLRKFGSDNALRRLRSTSTTKDLWYHLVMRWMRLAWKLKSQPSGML
;
A
#
# COMPACT_ATOMS: atom_id res chain seq x y z
N MET A 1 15.03 -61.76 29.86
CA MET A 1 14.78 -62.16 28.45
C MET A 1 13.27 -62.11 28.28
N SER A 2 12.66 -61.04 27.77
CA SER A 2 12.74 -60.56 26.40
C SER A 2 12.44 -59.06 26.38
N SER A 3 13.37 -58.26 25.86
CA SER A 3 13.16 -56.83 25.66
C SER A 3 12.33 -56.63 24.40
N ALA A 4 11.07 -56.22 24.57
CA ALA A 4 10.22 -55.82 23.46
C ALA A 4 10.71 -54.48 22.90
N THR A 5 11.56 -54.53 21.88
CA THR A 5 11.92 -53.39 21.05
C THR A 5 10.66 -52.91 20.34
N ILE A 6 10.06 -51.84 20.85
CA ILE A 6 9.03 -51.08 20.14
C ILE A 6 9.73 -50.45 18.93
N LEU A 7 9.61 -51.11 17.77
CA LEU A 7 9.96 -50.55 16.48
C LEU A 7 8.99 -49.39 16.21
N PHE A 8 9.38 -48.17 16.58
CA PHE A 8 8.80 -46.97 15.99
C PHE A 8 9.05 -47.07 14.49
N SER A 9 8.00 -47.41 13.73
CA SER A 9 7.98 -47.30 12.28
C SER A 9 8.47 -45.89 11.91
N THR A 10 9.66 -45.81 11.32
CA THR A 10 10.19 -44.53 10.86
C THR A 10 9.24 -43.96 9.82
N PRO A 11 8.76 -42.72 9.96
CA PRO A 11 7.95 -42.05 8.96
C PRO A 11 8.57 -42.23 7.58
N ASN A 12 7.81 -42.69 6.58
CA ASN A 12 8.32 -42.72 5.20
C ASN A 12 8.56 -41.28 4.72
N PRO A 13 9.82 -40.79 4.72
CA PRO A 13 10.11 -39.37 4.50
C PRO A 13 9.94 -38.99 3.03
N ALA A 14 9.86 -39.96 2.12
CA ALA A 14 9.72 -39.75 0.68
C ALA A 14 8.35 -39.13 0.31
N LYS A 15 7.27 -39.49 1.02
CA LYS A 15 5.92 -38.95 0.74
C LYS A 15 5.83 -37.44 1.05
N TRP A 16 6.42 -37.03 2.18
CA TRP A 16 6.38 -35.64 2.67
C TRP A 16 7.34 -34.72 1.93
N THR A 17 8.47 -35.25 1.47
CA THR A 17 9.47 -34.50 0.71
C THR A 17 9.00 -34.15 -0.71
N LEU A 18 8.19 -34.98 -1.36
CA LEU A 18 7.65 -34.69 -2.71
C LEU A 18 6.48 -33.71 -2.71
N LEU A 19 5.73 -33.59 -1.61
CA LEU A 19 4.57 -32.69 -1.53
C LEU A 19 4.94 -31.21 -1.66
N GLY A 20 6.07 -30.81 -1.07
CA GLY A 20 6.57 -29.42 -1.14
C GLY A 20 6.76 -28.92 -2.58
N PRO A 21 7.55 -29.61 -3.42
CA PRO A 21 7.71 -29.28 -4.83
C PRO A 21 6.41 -29.30 -5.64
N VAL A 22 5.49 -30.24 -5.35
CA VAL A 22 4.18 -30.29 -6.03
C VAL A 22 3.34 -29.05 -5.70
N VAL A 23 3.26 -28.68 -4.42
CA VAL A 23 2.57 -27.46 -3.99
C VAL A 23 3.25 -26.23 -4.55
N HIS A 24 4.58 -26.20 -4.63
CA HIS A 24 5.32 -25.12 -5.26
C HIS A 24 4.97 -24.99 -6.75
N LEU A 25 4.95 -26.08 -7.51
CA LEU A 25 4.56 -26.09 -8.92
C LEU A 25 3.11 -25.62 -9.11
N PHE A 26 2.21 -26.08 -8.25
CA PHE A 26 0.82 -25.63 -8.25
C PHE A 26 0.72 -24.11 -8.02
N CYS A 27 1.43 -23.58 -7.02
CA CYS A 27 1.49 -22.15 -6.75
C CYS A 27 2.14 -21.35 -7.89
N HIS A 28 3.12 -21.93 -8.60
CA HIS A 28 3.75 -21.30 -9.77
C HIS A 28 2.78 -21.17 -10.95
N VAL A 29 1.84 -22.09 -11.11
CA VAL A 29 0.85 -22.06 -12.22
C VAL A 29 -0.37 -21.23 -11.84
N TYR A 30 -0.89 -21.39 -10.63
CA TYR A 30 -2.18 -20.81 -10.23
C TYR A 30 -2.10 -19.50 -9.46
N GLU A 31 -0.90 -19.09 -9.01
CA GLU A 31 -0.60 -17.89 -8.21
C GLU A 31 -1.72 -17.49 -7.22
N PRO A 32 -1.64 -17.89 -5.93
CA PRO A 32 -2.70 -17.59 -4.97
C PRO A 32 -2.92 -16.08 -4.85
N ARG A 33 -4.14 -15.64 -5.19
CA ARG A 33 -4.51 -14.22 -5.23
C ARG A 33 -4.95 -13.69 -3.87
N THR A 34 -5.28 -14.57 -2.92
CA THR A 34 -5.72 -14.19 -1.58
C THR A 34 -4.93 -14.97 -0.53
N ALA A 35 -4.72 -14.38 0.66
CA ALA A 35 -4.09 -15.13 1.75
C ALA A 35 -4.91 -16.35 2.17
N LEU A 36 -6.23 -16.34 2.03
CA LEU A 36 -7.04 -17.52 2.30
C LEU A 36 -6.69 -18.68 1.38
N GLN A 37 -6.48 -18.44 0.08
CA GLN A 37 -6.03 -19.48 -0.86
C GLN A 37 -4.64 -19.99 -0.48
N GLY A 38 -3.70 -19.08 -0.17
CA GLY A 38 -2.34 -19.46 0.25
C GLY A 38 -2.33 -20.25 1.55
N LEU A 39 -3.06 -19.79 2.57
CA LEU A 39 -3.19 -20.47 3.86
C LEU A 39 -3.92 -21.80 3.73
N ALA A 40 -4.97 -21.88 2.93
CA ALA A 40 -5.66 -23.12 2.65
C ALA A 40 -4.71 -24.14 2.00
N LEU A 41 -3.86 -23.74 1.05
CA LEU A 41 -2.85 -24.63 0.46
C LEU A 41 -1.82 -25.10 1.50
N ILE A 42 -1.37 -24.20 2.38
CA ILE A 42 -0.37 -24.52 3.41
C ILE A 42 -0.96 -25.39 4.54
N VAL A 43 -2.24 -25.23 4.88
CA VAL A 43 -2.90 -25.94 5.99
C VAL A 43 -3.59 -27.22 5.53
N LEU A 44 -4.32 -27.19 4.40
CA LEU A 44 -5.09 -28.34 3.92
C LEU A 44 -4.20 -29.38 3.25
N ALA A 45 -3.15 -29.00 2.53
CA ALA A 45 -2.30 -29.98 1.85
C ALA A 45 -1.61 -30.93 2.84
N PRO A 46 -1.04 -30.47 3.97
CA PRO A 46 -0.52 -31.36 5.01
C PRO A 46 -1.63 -32.15 5.71
N ALA A 47 -2.79 -31.54 5.99
CA ALA A 47 -3.91 -32.21 6.66
C ALA A 47 -4.47 -33.39 5.85
N ILE A 48 -4.60 -33.23 4.53
CA ILE A 48 -5.01 -34.31 3.60
C ILE A 48 -3.95 -35.42 3.56
N LEU A 49 -2.67 -35.09 3.62
CA LEU A 49 -1.63 -36.11 3.60
C LEU A 49 -1.52 -36.84 4.96
N MET A 50 -1.82 -36.16 6.07
CA MET A 50 -1.89 -36.78 7.39
C MET A 50 -3.01 -37.82 7.49
N SER A 51 -4.14 -37.63 6.80
CA SER A 51 -5.22 -38.62 6.76
C SER A 51 -4.90 -39.85 5.90
N ILE A 52 -3.87 -39.76 5.04
CA ILE A 52 -3.40 -40.84 4.15
C ILE A 52 -2.08 -41.47 4.68
N GLY A 53 -1.49 -40.89 5.73
CA GLY A 53 -0.20 -41.28 6.28
C GLY A 53 -0.24 -42.56 7.12
N ASP A 54 0.91 -43.23 7.22
CA ASP A 54 1.07 -44.45 8.01
C ASP A 54 0.94 -44.14 9.52
N ALA A 55 0.22 -45.01 10.26
CA ALA A 55 -0.03 -44.84 11.69
C ALA A 55 1.29 -44.87 12.49
N GLY A 56 1.79 -43.71 12.91
CA GLY A 56 2.99 -43.61 13.75
C GLY A 56 3.82 -42.33 13.61
N THR A 57 3.57 -41.50 12.58
CA THR A 57 4.36 -40.28 12.35
C THR A 57 3.80 -39.09 13.15
N SER A 58 4.66 -38.35 13.86
CA SER A 58 4.24 -37.14 14.56
C SER A 58 3.73 -36.09 13.56
N PRO A 59 2.51 -35.54 13.74
CA PRO A 59 1.96 -34.47 12.90
C PRO A 59 2.90 -33.28 12.70
N ILE A 60 3.63 -32.92 13.75
CA ILE A 60 4.51 -31.76 13.78
C ILE A 60 5.73 -32.02 12.89
N GLU A 61 6.33 -33.20 12.98
CA GLU A 61 7.49 -33.57 12.17
C GLU A 61 7.13 -33.57 10.68
N SER A 62 6.02 -34.20 10.32
CA SER A 62 5.52 -34.23 8.94
C SER A 62 5.25 -32.83 8.39
N TYR A 63 4.70 -31.94 9.20
CA TYR A 63 4.48 -30.54 8.82
C TYR A 63 5.81 -29.78 8.64
N LEU A 64 6.78 -29.95 9.54
CA LEU A 64 8.11 -29.34 9.42
C LEU A 64 8.85 -29.82 8.17
N PHE A 65 8.79 -31.12 7.85
CA PHE A 65 9.35 -31.67 6.62
C PHE A 65 8.69 -31.09 5.36
N PHE A 66 7.37 -30.96 5.36
CA PHE A 66 6.64 -30.34 4.26
C PHE A 66 7.07 -28.87 4.04
N ILE A 67 7.08 -28.06 5.10
CA ILE A 67 7.48 -26.65 5.02
C ILE A 67 8.94 -26.51 4.61
N GLY A 68 9.83 -27.37 5.13
CA GLY A 68 11.24 -27.42 4.77
C GLY A 68 11.42 -27.75 3.27
N SER A 69 10.73 -28.78 2.78
CA SER A 69 10.80 -29.18 1.37
C SER A 69 10.22 -28.10 0.43
N LEU A 70 9.08 -27.51 0.79
CA LEU A 70 8.47 -26.40 0.06
C LEU A 70 9.41 -25.19 -0.02
N SER A 71 10.00 -24.80 1.12
CA SER A 71 10.93 -23.67 1.20
C SER A 71 12.19 -23.93 0.37
N LEU A 72 12.76 -25.13 0.47
CA LEU A 72 13.94 -25.51 -0.32
C LEU A 72 13.64 -25.49 -1.81
N SER A 73 12.51 -26.03 -2.25
CA SER A 73 12.09 -26.00 -3.66
C SER A 73 11.97 -24.56 -4.19
N ILE A 74 11.36 -23.65 -3.42
CA ILE A 74 11.22 -22.23 -3.77
C ILE A 74 12.59 -21.54 -3.86
N ILE A 75 13.46 -21.76 -2.86
CA ILE A 75 14.80 -21.16 -2.82
C ILE A 75 15.62 -21.62 -4.02
N LEU A 76 15.66 -22.93 -4.27
CA LEU A 76 16.41 -23.50 -5.38
C LEU A 76 15.91 -22.96 -6.71
N TYR A 77 14.60 -22.90 -6.94
CA TYR A 77 14.05 -22.33 -8.17
C TYR A 77 14.44 -20.86 -8.35
N ARG A 78 14.25 -20.00 -7.33
CA ARG A 78 14.51 -18.55 -7.42
C ARG A 78 15.98 -18.21 -7.66
N LEU A 79 16.89 -19.07 -7.22
CA LEU A 79 18.33 -18.97 -7.44
C LEU A 79 18.81 -19.73 -8.68
N SER A 80 18.00 -20.59 -9.28
CA SER A 80 18.39 -21.39 -10.44
C SER A 80 18.35 -20.58 -11.75
N PRO A 81 19.08 -21.02 -12.79
CA PRO A 81 18.99 -20.47 -14.15
C PRO A 81 17.61 -20.59 -14.80
N LEU A 82 16.72 -21.44 -14.26
CA LEU A 82 15.35 -21.57 -14.75
C LEU A 82 14.50 -20.34 -14.41
N HIS A 83 14.90 -19.53 -13.43
CA HIS A 83 14.19 -18.32 -13.09
C HIS A 83 14.45 -17.22 -14.14
N PRO A 84 13.42 -16.54 -14.68
CA PRO A 84 13.61 -15.53 -15.73
C PRO A 84 14.59 -14.41 -15.36
N LEU A 85 14.54 -13.98 -14.10
CA LEU A 85 15.44 -12.95 -13.52
C LEU A 85 16.73 -13.52 -12.89
N TYR A 86 17.22 -14.68 -13.34
CA TYR A 86 18.46 -15.26 -12.79
C TYR A 86 19.71 -14.40 -13.06
N HIS A 87 19.78 -13.82 -14.26
CA HIS A 87 20.91 -13.01 -14.74
C HIS A 87 20.98 -11.62 -14.10
N VAL A 88 19.89 -11.15 -13.48
CA VAL A 88 19.84 -9.83 -12.84
C VAL A 88 20.56 -9.89 -11.48
N PRO A 89 21.59 -9.06 -11.26
CA PRO A 89 22.38 -9.09 -10.04
C PRO A 89 21.59 -8.53 -8.85
N GLY A 90 21.99 -8.90 -7.63
CA GLY A 90 21.42 -8.38 -6.39
C GLY A 90 21.72 -9.27 -5.19
N PRO A 91 21.52 -8.76 -3.96
CA PRO A 91 21.72 -9.54 -2.74
C PRO A 91 20.89 -10.83 -2.76
N ILE A 92 21.52 -11.96 -2.39
CA ILE A 92 20.90 -13.29 -2.44
C ILE A 92 19.56 -13.33 -1.70
N VAL A 93 19.50 -12.72 -0.51
CA VAL A 93 18.28 -12.67 0.30
C VAL A 93 17.12 -12.00 -0.44
N TRP A 94 17.40 -10.94 -1.21
CA TRP A 94 16.36 -10.18 -1.93
C TRP A 94 15.82 -10.98 -3.12
N ARG A 95 16.69 -11.75 -3.78
CA ARG A 95 16.31 -12.68 -4.85
C ARG A 95 15.37 -13.79 -4.33
N ILE A 96 15.57 -14.21 -3.09
CA ILE A 96 14.81 -15.30 -2.47
C ILE A 96 13.48 -14.81 -1.90
N THR A 97 13.40 -13.66 -1.25
CA THR A 97 12.20 -13.28 -0.49
C THR A 97 11.89 -11.79 -0.46
N LYS A 98 10.60 -11.46 -0.42
CA LYS A 98 10.09 -10.10 -0.19
C LYS A 98 10.12 -9.66 1.28
N LEU A 99 10.37 -10.58 2.20
CA LEU A 99 10.51 -10.25 3.63
C LEU A 99 11.67 -9.27 3.87
N ALA A 100 12.72 -9.30 3.04
CA ALA A 100 13.79 -8.32 3.11
C ALA A 100 13.29 -6.90 2.80
N GLY A 101 12.50 -6.73 1.72
CA GLY A 101 11.89 -5.43 1.38
C GLY A 101 10.94 -4.94 2.47
N MET A 102 10.13 -5.84 3.03
CA MET A 102 9.25 -5.55 4.17
C MET A 102 10.04 -5.08 5.40
N TRP A 103 11.13 -5.76 5.74
CA TRP A 103 12.04 -5.36 6.82
C TRP A 103 12.66 -3.99 6.56
N MET A 104 13.16 -3.74 5.36
CA MET A 104 13.73 -2.43 5.00
C MET A 104 12.70 -1.31 5.11
N SER A 105 11.46 -1.52 4.65
CA SER A 105 10.38 -0.56 4.82
C SER A 105 10.04 -0.34 6.29
N PHE A 106 10.02 -1.41 7.09
CA PHE A 106 9.79 -1.32 8.54
C PHE A 106 10.86 -0.48 9.23
N THR A 107 12.13 -0.61 8.83
CA THR A 107 13.21 0.24 9.36
C THR A 107 13.19 1.68 8.83
N GLY A 108 12.41 1.99 7.79
CA GLY A 108 12.38 3.32 7.15
C GLY A 108 13.56 3.64 6.21
N HIS A 109 14.56 2.76 6.09
CA HIS A 109 15.80 3.04 5.37
C HIS A 109 15.87 2.39 3.97
N GLN A 110 14.74 1.96 3.39
CA GLN A 110 14.71 1.25 2.10
C GLN A 110 15.47 1.97 0.99
N HIS A 111 15.35 3.30 0.91
CA HIS A 111 16.03 4.10 -0.10
C HIS A 111 17.57 4.02 0.00
N LEU A 112 18.13 3.92 1.22
CA LEU A 112 19.57 3.75 1.44
C LEU A 112 20.04 2.36 1.01
N TYR A 113 19.27 1.31 1.31
CA TYR A 113 19.58 -0.04 0.85
C TYR A 113 19.56 -0.13 -0.68
N PHE A 114 18.57 0.48 -1.32
CA PHE A 114 18.48 0.49 -2.78
C PHE A 114 19.64 1.27 -3.39
N LYS A 115 19.99 2.44 -2.83
CA LYS A 115 21.16 3.20 -3.25
C LYS A 115 22.44 2.35 -3.14
N TRP A 116 22.71 1.76 -1.98
CA TRP A 116 23.87 0.90 -1.77
C TRP A 116 23.93 -0.25 -2.78
N ALA A 117 22.79 -0.89 -3.06
CA ALA A 117 22.74 -1.99 -3.99
C ALA A 117 22.97 -1.53 -5.44
N HIS A 118 22.43 -0.39 -5.85
CA HIS A 118 22.71 0.18 -7.17
C HIS A 118 24.17 0.61 -7.31
N ASP A 119 24.76 1.21 -6.27
CA ASP A 119 26.18 1.57 -6.24
C ASP A 119 27.08 0.32 -6.37
N LYS A 120 26.65 -0.84 -5.84
CA LYS A 120 27.42 -2.09 -5.84
C LYS A 120 27.20 -3.00 -7.06
N TYR A 121 25.96 -3.15 -7.51
CA TYR A 121 25.57 -4.13 -8.53
C TYR A 121 25.22 -3.50 -9.88
N GLY A 122 25.11 -2.17 -9.95
CA GLY A 122 24.87 -1.42 -11.18
C GLY A 122 23.43 -0.90 -11.33
N PRO A 123 23.08 -0.43 -12.54
CA PRO A 123 21.83 0.31 -12.78
C PRO A 123 20.57 -0.56 -12.70
N VAL A 124 20.68 -1.88 -12.89
CA VAL A 124 19.55 -2.81 -12.81
C VAL A 124 19.85 -3.88 -11.76
N ILE A 125 19.03 -3.92 -10.71
CA ILE A 125 19.20 -4.86 -9.60
C ILE A 125 17.91 -5.60 -9.29
N ARG A 126 18.03 -6.79 -8.72
CA ARG A 126 16.89 -7.61 -8.29
C ARG A 126 16.56 -7.32 -6.81
N THR A 127 15.41 -6.70 -6.57
CA THR A 127 14.90 -6.31 -5.23
C THR A 127 13.83 -7.27 -4.70
N GLY A 128 13.47 -8.28 -5.48
CA GLY A 128 12.54 -9.32 -5.07
C GLY A 128 12.63 -10.56 -5.96
N PRO A 129 11.87 -11.62 -5.65
CA PRO A 129 11.75 -12.79 -6.51
C PRO A 129 11.35 -12.41 -7.94
N ASN A 130 10.29 -11.62 -8.10
CA ASN A 130 9.77 -11.15 -9.38
C ASN A 130 9.79 -9.62 -9.50
N GLU A 131 10.81 -8.97 -8.93
CA GLU A 131 10.93 -7.51 -8.96
C GLU A 131 12.36 -7.08 -9.23
N VAL A 132 12.48 -6.07 -10.09
CA VAL A 132 13.72 -5.38 -10.39
C VAL A 132 13.57 -3.89 -10.08
N SER A 133 14.66 -3.29 -9.64
CA SER A 133 14.80 -1.84 -9.54
C SER A 133 15.77 -1.37 -10.61
N VAL A 134 15.45 -0.25 -11.25
CA VAL A 134 16.16 0.30 -12.40
C VAL A 134 16.46 1.76 -12.11
N VAL A 135 17.73 2.14 -12.25
CA VAL A 135 18.23 3.51 -12.18
C VAL A 135 18.88 3.82 -13.51
N ASP A 136 18.02 4.00 -14.52
CA ASP A 136 18.40 4.33 -15.88
C ASP A 136 17.43 5.40 -16.42
N ALA A 137 17.99 6.51 -16.90
CA ALA A 137 17.22 7.63 -17.43
C ALA A 137 16.48 7.24 -18.72
N GLU A 138 17.05 6.35 -19.54
CA GLU A 138 16.44 5.91 -20.80
C GLU A 138 15.18 5.05 -20.56
N ALA A 139 15.12 4.38 -19.40
CA ALA A 139 13.97 3.56 -19.02
C ALA A 139 12.76 4.39 -18.55
N VAL A 140 12.91 5.68 -18.26
CA VAL A 140 11.83 6.51 -17.69
C VAL A 140 10.62 6.57 -18.62
N VAL A 141 10.83 6.76 -19.93
CA VAL A 141 9.74 6.88 -20.89
C VAL A 141 9.06 5.53 -21.13
N SER A 142 9.83 4.45 -21.27
CA SER A 142 9.28 3.11 -21.51
C SER A 142 8.53 2.54 -20.29
N VAL A 143 8.95 2.91 -19.08
CA VAL A 143 8.32 2.43 -17.83
C VAL A 143 7.19 3.36 -17.38
N LEU A 144 7.43 4.67 -17.31
CA LEU A 144 6.52 5.65 -16.69
C LEU A 144 5.80 6.56 -17.69
N GLY A 145 6.21 6.54 -18.97
CA GLY A 145 5.65 7.40 -20.01
C GLY A 145 4.27 6.95 -20.51
N SER A 146 3.74 7.69 -21.49
CA SER A 146 2.47 7.36 -22.13
C SER A 146 2.59 6.05 -22.90
N GLY A 147 1.80 5.05 -22.52
CA GLY A 147 1.91 3.70 -23.08
C GLY A 147 2.99 2.83 -22.42
N GLY A 148 3.59 3.29 -21.32
CA GLY A 148 4.51 2.50 -20.51
C GLY A 148 3.81 1.40 -19.70
N LEU A 149 4.53 0.83 -18.74
CA LEU A 149 4.04 -0.28 -17.94
C LEU A 149 2.89 0.13 -17.00
N PRO A 150 1.88 -0.73 -16.80
CA PRO A 150 0.83 -0.46 -15.83
C PRO A 150 1.40 -0.45 -14.40
N LYS A 151 0.77 0.31 -13.50
CA LYS A 151 1.10 0.31 -12.08
C LYS A 151 0.98 -1.10 -11.50
N GLY A 152 2.04 -1.58 -10.86
CA GLY A 152 2.06 -2.92 -10.25
C GLY A 152 1.15 -3.07 -9.03
N GLU A 153 1.04 -4.31 -8.54
CA GLU A 153 0.20 -4.66 -7.39
C GLU A 153 0.60 -3.97 -6.07
N TYR A 154 1.81 -3.42 -6.01
CA TYR A 154 2.31 -2.63 -4.87
C TYR A 154 1.30 -1.55 -4.43
N TYR A 155 0.58 -0.93 -5.35
CA TYR A 155 -0.39 0.11 -5.02
C TYR A 155 -1.71 -0.41 -4.43
N GLN A 156 -2.03 -1.70 -4.58
CA GLN A 156 -3.28 -2.29 -4.08
C GLN A 156 -3.39 -2.17 -2.56
N ALA A 157 -2.26 -2.20 -1.84
CA ALA A 157 -2.21 -2.04 -0.38
C ALA A 157 -2.77 -0.70 0.13
N ARG A 158 -2.91 0.30 -0.76
CA ARG A 158 -3.44 1.65 -0.45
C ARG A 158 -4.94 1.80 -0.74
N GLN A 159 -5.64 0.75 -1.16
CA GLN A 159 -7.09 0.78 -1.38
C GLN A 159 -7.85 0.50 -0.07
N ASP A 160 -8.90 1.28 0.19
CA ASP A 160 -9.91 0.92 1.20
C ASP A 160 -10.91 -0.07 0.56
N PRO A 161 -11.03 -1.31 1.05
CA PRO A 161 -11.97 -2.29 0.50
C PRO A 161 -13.44 -1.88 0.63
N LYS A 162 -13.77 -0.93 1.53
CA LYS A 162 -15.13 -0.40 1.72
C LYS A 162 -15.42 0.83 0.84
N ALA A 163 -14.46 1.30 0.04
CA ALA A 163 -14.59 2.49 -0.80
C ALA A 163 -14.45 2.17 -2.30
N PRO A 164 -14.97 3.02 -3.20
CA PRO A 164 -14.68 2.92 -4.63
C PRO A 164 -13.18 2.97 -4.91
N LEU A 165 -12.74 2.37 -6.02
CA LEU A 165 -11.33 2.39 -6.43
C LEU A 165 -10.80 3.81 -6.61
N ASN A 166 -9.69 4.10 -5.95
CA ASN A 166 -9.03 5.40 -6.03
C ASN A 166 -8.10 5.51 -7.26
N LEU A 167 -7.66 6.73 -7.57
CA LEU A 167 -6.81 7.01 -8.73
C LEU A 167 -5.42 6.33 -8.65
N VAL A 168 -4.98 5.96 -7.45
CA VAL A 168 -3.70 5.30 -7.23
C VAL A 168 -3.73 3.87 -7.75
N VAL A 169 -4.87 3.18 -7.61
CA VAL A 169 -5.03 1.75 -8.01
C VAL A 169 -5.66 1.58 -9.39
N LEU A 170 -6.51 2.51 -9.84
CA LEU A 170 -7.13 2.43 -11.16
C LEU A 170 -6.08 2.36 -12.29
N GLN A 171 -6.43 1.62 -13.35
CA GLN A 171 -5.64 1.47 -14.57
C GLN A 171 -6.48 1.74 -15.83
N GLY A 172 -5.82 1.91 -16.99
CA GLY A 172 -6.46 2.03 -18.31
C GLY A 172 -7.53 3.13 -18.40
N ASP A 173 -8.63 2.82 -19.09
CA ASP A 173 -9.72 3.76 -19.34
C ASP A 173 -10.42 4.23 -18.06
N ALA A 174 -10.56 3.34 -17.06
CA ALA A 174 -11.16 3.71 -15.79
C ALA A 174 -10.32 4.76 -15.06
N HIS A 175 -8.99 4.62 -15.09
CA HIS A 175 -8.07 5.64 -14.60
C HIS A 175 -8.16 6.93 -15.41
N ALA A 176 -8.12 6.85 -16.74
CA ALA A 176 -8.20 8.02 -17.63
C ALA A 176 -9.50 8.81 -17.39
N ASN A 177 -10.63 8.13 -17.30
CA ASN A 177 -11.94 8.72 -17.03
C ASN A 177 -11.99 9.40 -15.66
N ARG A 178 -11.47 8.76 -14.60
CA ARG A 178 -11.39 9.39 -13.27
C ARG A 178 -10.44 10.58 -13.27
N ARG A 179 -9.28 10.46 -13.91
CA ARG A 179 -8.26 11.51 -13.99
C ARG A 179 -8.75 12.76 -14.72
N ARG A 180 -9.59 12.62 -15.75
CA ARG A 180 -10.19 13.77 -16.47
C ARG A 180 -10.94 14.73 -15.55
N LEU A 181 -11.60 14.23 -14.50
CA LEU A 181 -12.28 15.08 -13.51
C LEU A 181 -11.26 15.82 -12.62
N TRP A 182 -10.23 15.11 -12.14
CA TRP A 182 -9.15 15.68 -11.33
C TRP A 182 -8.36 16.76 -12.07
N ASN A 183 -8.10 16.55 -13.37
CA ASN A 183 -7.37 17.51 -14.21
C ASN A 183 -8.07 18.88 -14.29
N ARG A 184 -9.39 18.97 -14.04
CA ARG A 184 -10.09 20.26 -13.99
C ARG A 184 -9.65 21.10 -12.79
N GLY A 185 -9.53 20.48 -11.61
CA GLY A 185 -9.06 21.17 -10.40
C GLY A 185 -7.53 21.34 -10.36
N MET A 186 -6.79 20.57 -11.16
CA MET A 186 -5.33 20.62 -11.22
C MET A 186 -4.80 21.23 -12.53
N SER A 187 -5.62 22.01 -13.23
CA SER A 187 -5.21 22.73 -14.44
C SER A 187 -4.41 23.98 -14.08
N THR A 188 -3.57 24.47 -15.00
CA THR A 188 -2.83 25.73 -14.80
C THR A 188 -3.74 26.92 -14.49
N GLU A 189 -4.94 26.95 -15.05
CA GLU A 189 -5.94 27.98 -14.76
C GLU A 189 -6.45 27.87 -13.32
N SER A 190 -6.85 26.67 -12.89
CA SER A 190 -7.36 26.41 -11.55
C SER A 190 -6.29 26.62 -10.48
N LEU A 191 -5.03 26.29 -10.76
CA LEU A 191 -3.91 26.52 -9.85
C LEU A 191 -3.70 28.01 -9.54
N LYS A 192 -3.96 28.92 -10.50
CA LYS A 192 -3.93 30.37 -10.24
C LYS A 192 -4.99 30.80 -9.24
N GLU A 193 -6.13 30.10 -9.21
CA GLU A 193 -7.21 30.38 -8.25
C GLU A 193 -6.82 30.01 -6.81
N TYR A 194 -5.83 29.12 -6.64
CA TYR A 194 -5.30 28.72 -5.33
C TYR A 194 -4.19 29.64 -4.82
N GLU A 195 -3.64 30.51 -5.65
CA GLU A 195 -2.55 31.41 -5.28
C GLU A 195 -2.89 32.23 -4.03
N ALA A 196 -4.08 32.84 -4.00
CA ALA A 196 -4.53 33.63 -2.86
C ALA A 196 -4.68 32.79 -1.57
N ILE A 197 -5.10 31.53 -1.70
CA ILE A 197 -5.22 30.60 -0.55
C ILE A 197 -3.83 30.29 0.01
N ILE A 198 -2.89 29.94 -0.88
CA ILE A 198 -1.52 29.59 -0.52
C ILE A 198 -0.81 30.81 0.10
N ALA A 199 -0.92 31.98 -0.54
CA ALA A 199 -0.31 33.22 -0.06
C ALA A 199 -0.82 33.59 1.34
N LYS A 200 -2.13 33.48 1.58
CA LYS A 200 -2.72 33.74 2.90
C LYS A 200 -2.15 32.82 3.97
N ARG A 201 -2.05 31.51 3.71
CA ARG A 201 -1.45 30.56 4.66
C ARG A 201 0.06 30.75 4.83
N ALA A 202 0.75 31.22 3.79
CA ALA A 202 2.18 31.49 3.85
C ALA A 202 2.47 32.70 4.74
N VAL A 203 1.68 33.76 4.64
CA VAL A 203 1.75 34.90 5.58
C VAL A 203 1.48 34.43 7.00
N GLN A 204 0.42 33.63 7.22
CA GLN A 204 0.13 33.07 8.54
C GLN A 204 1.28 32.22 9.10
N LEU A 205 1.92 31.40 8.26
CA LEU A 205 3.09 30.63 8.67
C LEU A 205 4.24 31.55 9.11
N LEU A 206 4.51 32.62 8.36
CA LEU A 206 5.54 33.60 8.73
C LEU A 206 5.22 34.29 10.05
N ASP A 207 3.97 34.73 10.24
CA ASP A 207 3.53 35.35 11.48
C ASP A 207 3.75 34.40 12.67
N CYS A 208 3.32 33.14 12.56
CA CYS A 208 3.54 32.13 13.60
C CYS A 208 5.03 31.88 13.89
N ILE A 209 5.89 31.86 12.86
CA ILE A 209 7.34 31.67 13.02
C ILE A 209 7.96 32.89 13.73
N ILE A 210 7.54 34.11 13.38
CA ILE A 210 8.00 35.34 14.00
C ILE A 210 7.57 35.39 15.47
N ASP A 211 6.32 35.07 15.77
CA ASP A 211 5.81 35.03 17.15
C ASP A 211 6.53 33.97 17.98
N SER A 212 6.90 32.84 17.37
CA SER A 212 7.66 31.77 18.02
C SER A 212 9.17 32.03 18.08
N SER A 213 9.67 33.15 17.54
CA SER A 213 11.10 33.43 17.45
C SER A 213 11.78 33.73 18.80
N GLU A 214 10.98 33.99 19.84
CA GLU A 214 11.46 34.11 21.22
C GLU A 214 11.82 32.75 21.85
N SER A 215 11.43 31.63 21.22
CA SER A 215 11.80 30.28 21.66
C SER A 215 13.20 29.89 21.17
N ASP A 216 13.96 29.18 22.00
CA ASP A 216 15.35 28.78 21.69
C ASP A 216 15.43 27.73 20.55
N HIS A 217 14.34 26.99 20.33
CA HIS A 217 14.25 25.92 19.34
C HIS A 217 12.88 25.88 18.65
N LEU A 218 12.90 25.92 17.32
CA LEU A 218 11.70 25.87 16.48
C LEU A 218 11.72 24.63 15.56
N ASP A 219 10.71 23.76 15.66
CA ASP A 219 10.55 22.62 14.76
C ASP A 219 9.92 23.03 13.43
N LEU A 220 10.77 23.40 12.47
CA LEU A 220 10.33 23.77 11.12
C LEU A 220 9.58 22.65 10.40
N ALA A 221 9.86 21.38 10.69
CA ALA A 221 9.19 20.26 10.03
C ALA A 221 7.71 20.19 10.47
N ALA A 222 7.43 20.43 11.75
CA ALA A 222 6.06 20.53 12.26
C ALA A 222 5.31 21.71 11.61
N TRP A 223 5.89 22.90 11.60
CA TRP A 223 5.28 24.10 11.02
C TRP A 223 4.99 23.96 9.52
N ILE A 224 5.93 23.40 8.75
CA ILE A 224 5.73 23.14 7.32
C ILE A 224 4.63 22.09 7.11
N SER A 225 4.52 21.09 8.00
CA SER A 225 3.47 20.08 7.96
C SER A 225 2.09 20.68 8.24
N PHE A 226 1.96 21.55 9.25
CA PHE A 226 0.74 22.29 9.55
C PHE A 226 0.31 23.18 8.39
N PHE A 227 1.25 23.95 7.84
CA PHE A 227 1.03 24.77 6.64
C PHE A 227 0.53 23.93 5.47
N SER A 228 1.22 22.81 5.16
CA SER A 228 0.85 21.95 4.05
C SER A 228 -0.54 21.33 4.24
N PHE A 229 -0.88 20.93 5.48
CA PHE A 229 -2.19 20.37 5.79
C PHE A 229 -3.31 21.42 5.65
N ASP A 230 -3.11 22.62 6.19
CA ASP A 230 -4.09 23.71 6.09
C ASP A 230 -4.27 24.18 4.64
N VAL A 231 -3.20 24.31 3.86
CA VAL A 231 -3.27 24.62 2.43
C VAL A 231 -4.05 23.56 1.66
N MET A 232 -3.72 22.27 1.88
CA MET A 232 -4.47 21.17 1.25
C MET A 232 -5.93 21.16 1.72
N GLY A 233 -6.19 21.50 2.96
CA GLY A 233 -7.53 21.55 3.54
C GLY A 233 -8.39 22.69 2.98
N ASP A 234 -7.81 23.87 2.82
CA ASP A 234 -8.44 25.01 2.16
C ASP A 234 -8.69 24.73 0.69
N MET A 235 -7.69 24.22 -0.02
CA MET A 235 -7.79 23.86 -1.44
C MET A 235 -8.79 22.71 -1.65
N ALA A 236 -8.83 21.72 -0.77
CA ALA A 236 -9.73 20.57 -0.92
C ALA A 236 -11.14 20.95 -0.51
N PHE A 237 -11.35 21.38 0.75
CA PHE A 237 -12.65 21.46 1.41
C PHE A 237 -13.11 22.89 1.73
N GLY A 238 -12.34 23.91 1.36
CA GLY A 238 -12.62 25.29 1.76
C GLY A 238 -12.25 25.60 3.23
N GLY A 239 -11.44 24.74 3.86
CA GLY A 239 -10.75 25.02 5.12
C GLY A 239 -11.39 24.44 6.38
N GLY A 240 -10.99 24.99 7.53
CA GLY A 240 -11.52 24.63 8.85
C GLY A 240 -10.74 23.56 9.61
N PHE A 241 -9.44 23.41 9.31
CA PHE A 241 -8.52 22.60 10.11
C PHE A 241 -7.70 23.48 11.06
N GLU A 242 -7.15 24.58 10.54
CA GLU A 242 -6.50 25.65 11.33
C GLU A 242 -5.36 25.15 12.22
N LEU A 243 -4.58 24.17 11.73
CA LEU A 243 -3.44 23.60 12.46
C LEU A 243 -2.36 24.64 12.74
N LEU A 244 -2.14 25.60 11.83
CA LEU A 244 -1.20 26.70 12.06
C LEU A 244 -1.63 27.58 13.24
N ARG A 245 -2.91 27.95 13.30
CA ARG A 245 -3.44 28.81 14.37
C ARG A 245 -3.48 28.08 15.71
N ASP A 246 -3.88 26.82 15.67
CA ASP A 246 -4.06 26.02 16.88
C ASP A 246 -2.74 25.39 17.37
N GLU A 247 -1.66 25.53 16.59
CA GLU A 247 -0.32 24.97 16.81
C GLU A 247 -0.33 23.45 17.07
N ALA A 248 -1.40 22.78 16.64
CA ALA A 248 -1.66 21.39 16.96
C ALA A 248 -2.72 20.79 16.04
N ASP A 249 -2.56 19.50 15.73
CA ASP A 249 -3.64 18.71 15.13
C ASP A 249 -4.66 18.28 16.19
N ARG A 250 -5.66 19.14 16.42
CA ARG A 250 -6.78 18.84 17.34
C ARG A 250 -7.64 17.65 16.89
N THR A 251 -7.62 17.32 15.60
CA THR A 251 -8.42 16.24 15.04
C THR A 251 -7.74 14.88 15.17
N ASN A 252 -6.43 14.87 15.44
CA ASN A 252 -5.58 13.69 15.51
C ASN A 252 -5.71 12.81 14.25
N ILE A 253 -5.76 13.47 13.08
CA ILE A 253 -5.87 12.85 11.76
C ILE A 253 -4.49 12.68 11.14
N TRP A 254 -3.56 13.61 11.38
CA TRP A 254 -2.21 13.56 10.84
C TRP A 254 -1.47 12.28 11.24
N PRO A 255 -1.41 11.87 12.53
CA PRO A 255 -0.75 10.63 12.92
C PRO A 255 -1.44 9.38 12.33
N ILE A 256 -2.76 9.45 12.08
CA ILE A 256 -3.50 8.37 11.41
C ILE A 256 -3.03 8.23 9.95
N ILE A 257 -2.85 9.34 9.24
CA ILE A 257 -2.35 9.35 7.86
C ILE A 257 -0.91 8.83 7.80
N GLU A 258 -0.03 9.30 8.70
CA GLU A 258 1.36 8.84 8.77
C GLU A 258 1.45 7.34 9.05
N HIS A 259 0.74 6.86 10.07
CA HIS A 259 0.70 5.44 10.40
C HIS A 259 0.16 4.60 9.25
N PHE A 260 -0.88 5.09 8.57
CA PHE A 260 -1.40 4.43 7.38
C PHE A 260 -0.36 4.36 6.25
N ALA A 261 0.40 5.44 6.01
CA ALA A 261 1.44 5.47 4.98
C ALA A 261 2.58 4.49 5.27
N VAL A 262 3.02 4.40 6.53
CA VAL A 262 4.03 3.43 6.98
C VAL A 262 3.53 1.99 6.79
N MET A 263 2.34 1.68 7.32
CA MET A 263 1.76 0.34 7.22
C MET A 263 1.51 -0.07 5.76
N ALA A 264 1.00 0.85 4.94
CA ALA A 264 0.84 0.60 3.52
C ALA A 264 2.19 0.26 2.86
N SER A 265 3.26 1.01 3.17
CA SER A 265 4.58 0.79 2.59
C SER A 265 5.16 -0.58 2.95
N ILE A 266 4.90 -1.08 4.17
CA ILE A 266 5.30 -2.41 4.63
C ILE A 266 4.49 -3.50 3.91
N TYR A 267 3.15 -3.42 3.96
CA TYR A 267 2.29 -4.46 3.39
C TYR A 267 2.32 -4.52 1.86
N SER A 268 2.68 -3.42 1.19
CA SER A 268 2.79 -3.37 -0.27
C SER A 268 3.84 -4.36 -0.82
N HIS A 269 4.80 -4.82 -0.01
CA HIS A 269 5.77 -5.86 -0.41
C HIS A 269 5.18 -7.27 -0.49
N VAL A 270 4.00 -7.49 0.10
CA VAL A 270 3.32 -8.79 0.11
C VAL A 270 1.85 -8.60 -0.34
N PRO A 271 1.59 -8.34 -1.63
CA PRO A 271 0.26 -7.93 -2.11
C PRO A 271 -0.86 -8.95 -1.82
N TRP A 272 -0.57 -10.25 -1.92
CA TRP A 272 -1.53 -11.31 -1.61
C TRP A 272 -2.01 -11.27 -0.15
N ALA A 273 -1.13 -10.90 0.77
CA ALA A 273 -1.45 -10.72 2.19
C ALA A 273 -2.09 -9.35 2.43
N ALA A 274 -1.63 -8.30 1.75
CA ALA A 274 -2.17 -6.95 1.90
C ALA A 274 -3.68 -6.90 1.66
N ARG A 275 -4.21 -7.58 0.62
CA ARG A 275 -5.65 -7.64 0.32
C ARG A 275 -6.48 -8.22 1.46
N THR A 276 -5.92 -9.15 2.22
CA THR A 276 -6.61 -9.84 3.33
C THR A 276 -6.42 -9.10 4.63
N LEU A 277 -5.21 -8.61 4.92
CA LEU A 277 -4.94 -7.71 6.04
C LEU A 277 -5.79 -6.43 5.94
N GLN A 278 -6.17 -6.01 4.73
CA GLN A 278 -7.07 -4.89 4.54
C GLN A 278 -8.50 -5.12 5.04
N LEU A 279 -8.95 -6.37 5.16
CA LEU A 279 -10.29 -6.71 5.66
C LEU A 279 -10.39 -6.61 7.18
N ILE A 280 -9.25 -6.58 7.88
CA ILE A 280 -9.23 -6.42 9.33
C ILE A 280 -9.82 -5.03 9.65
N PRO A 281 -10.88 -4.96 10.48
CA PRO A 281 -11.50 -3.70 10.84
C PRO A 281 -10.53 -2.88 11.69
N LEU A 282 -9.97 -1.81 11.10
CA LEU A 282 -9.12 -0.86 11.80
C LEU A 282 -9.92 0.41 12.09
N PRO A 283 -10.17 0.75 13.37
CA PRO A 283 -10.91 1.96 13.74
C PRO A 283 -10.32 3.25 13.14
N SER A 284 -9.00 3.30 12.96
CA SER A 284 -8.28 4.42 12.34
C SER A 284 -8.69 4.68 10.89
N ARG A 285 -8.91 3.62 10.09
CA ARG A 285 -9.39 3.75 8.70
C ARG A 285 -10.82 4.24 8.64
N ASP A 286 -11.69 3.70 9.49
CA ASP A 286 -13.09 4.11 9.54
C ASP A 286 -13.21 5.59 9.99
N ARG A 287 -12.36 6.02 10.93
CA ARG A 287 -12.25 7.43 11.35
C ARG A 287 -11.77 8.33 10.21
N LEU A 288 -10.72 7.96 9.47
CA LEU A 288 -10.22 8.74 8.33
C LEU A 288 -11.26 8.86 7.22
N ARG A 289 -11.96 7.76 6.91
CA ARG A 289 -13.06 7.73 5.94
C ARG A 289 -14.22 8.62 6.37
N LYS A 290 -14.61 8.56 7.64
CA LYS A 290 -15.65 9.44 8.20
C LYS A 290 -15.22 10.90 8.12
N PHE A 291 -14.01 11.22 8.53
CA PHE A 291 -13.46 12.58 8.45
C PHE A 291 -13.49 13.15 7.02
N GLY A 292 -13.05 12.38 6.02
CA GLY A 292 -13.13 12.80 4.62
C GLY A 292 -14.57 12.98 4.13
N SER A 293 -15.49 12.10 4.56
CA SER A 293 -16.90 12.16 4.19
C SER A 293 -17.62 13.36 4.82
N ASP A 294 -17.38 13.62 6.10
CA ASP A 294 -17.96 14.74 6.83
C ASP A 294 -17.50 16.08 6.23
N ASN A 295 -16.21 16.19 5.87
CA ASN A 295 -15.69 17.38 5.19
C ASN A 295 -16.27 17.56 3.79
N ALA A 296 -16.38 16.48 3.00
CA ALA A 296 -17.03 16.52 1.70
C ALA A 296 -18.49 16.96 1.80
N LEU A 297 -19.24 16.39 2.75
CA LEU A 297 -20.64 16.75 2.99
C LEU A 297 -20.81 18.19 3.46
N ARG A 298 -19.95 18.66 4.37
CA ARG A 298 -19.91 20.06 4.82
C ARG A 298 -19.70 21.00 3.63
N ARG A 299 -18.74 20.66 2.75
CA ARG A 299 -18.45 21.47 1.55
C ARG A 299 -19.58 21.46 0.53
N LEU A 300 -20.25 20.32 0.32
CA LEU A 300 -21.40 20.19 -0.55
C LEU A 300 -22.63 20.96 -0.06
N ARG A 301 -22.82 21.03 1.27
CA ARG A 301 -23.91 21.81 1.90
C ARG A 301 -23.63 23.30 1.90
N SER A 302 -22.36 23.70 1.89
CA SER A 302 -21.97 25.10 1.84
C SER A 302 -22.35 25.73 0.50
N THR A 303 -22.96 26.92 0.55
CA THR A 303 -23.25 27.75 -0.62
C THR A 303 -22.01 28.49 -1.14
N SER A 304 -20.83 28.22 -0.57
CA SER A 304 -19.58 28.88 -0.93
C SER A 304 -19.26 28.76 -2.43
N THR A 305 -18.98 29.92 -3.03
CA THR A 305 -18.54 30.11 -4.41
C THR A 305 -17.02 29.99 -4.57
N THR A 306 -16.28 29.71 -3.48
CA THR A 306 -14.83 29.49 -3.54
C THR A 306 -14.52 28.39 -4.56
N LYS A 307 -13.58 28.69 -5.47
CA LYS A 307 -13.20 27.79 -6.56
C LYS A 307 -12.18 26.73 -6.12
N ASP A 308 -12.46 26.07 -5.01
CA ASP A 308 -11.65 24.97 -4.47
C ASP A 308 -11.75 23.69 -5.34
N LEU A 309 -11.01 22.65 -4.96
CA LEU A 309 -11.01 21.37 -5.69
C LEU A 309 -12.41 20.75 -5.77
N TRP A 310 -13.21 20.81 -4.70
CA TRP A 310 -14.59 20.31 -4.74
C TRP A 310 -15.46 21.10 -5.72
N TYR A 311 -15.26 22.40 -5.89
CA TYR A 311 -15.93 23.18 -6.94
C TYR A 311 -15.71 22.55 -8.32
N HIS A 312 -14.48 22.15 -8.63
CA HIS A 312 -14.11 21.55 -9.92
C HIS A 312 -14.52 20.07 -10.08
N LEU A 313 -14.53 19.32 -8.97
CA LEU A 313 -14.92 17.91 -8.97
C LEU A 313 -16.45 17.70 -9.04
N VAL A 314 -17.24 18.61 -8.47
CA VAL A 314 -18.71 18.48 -8.45
C VAL A 314 -19.29 19.01 -9.75
N MET A 315 -19.81 18.10 -10.57
CA MET A 315 -20.49 18.48 -11.81
C MET A 315 -21.74 19.34 -11.52
N ARG A 316 -22.03 20.29 -12.40
CA ARG A 316 -23.18 21.21 -12.28
C ARG A 316 -24.51 20.48 -12.05
N TRP A 317 -24.71 19.32 -12.69
CA TRP A 317 -25.89 18.48 -12.50
C TRP A 317 -25.94 17.79 -11.14
N MET A 318 -24.80 17.47 -10.50
CA MET A 318 -24.78 16.92 -9.13
C MET A 318 -25.25 17.97 -8.12
N ARG A 319 -24.88 19.25 -8.34
CA ARG A 319 -25.42 20.37 -7.53
C ARG A 319 -26.93 20.53 -7.74
N LEU A 320 -27.40 20.39 -8.97
CA LEU A 320 -28.83 20.44 -9.30
C LEU A 320 -29.61 19.25 -8.73
N ALA A 321 -29.12 18.02 -8.90
CA ALA A 321 -29.73 16.80 -8.38
C ALA A 321 -29.76 16.79 -6.85
N TRP A 322 -28.71 17.29 -6.20
CA TRP A 322 -28.71 17.47 -4.75
C TRP A 322 -29.73 18.53 -4.32
N LYS A 323 -29.76 19.71 -4.96
CA LYS A 323 -30.77 20.75 -4.69
C LYS A 323 -32.21 20.24 -4.85
N LEU A 324 -32.48 19.43 -5.87
CA LEU A 324 -33.78 18.82 -6.13
C LEU A 324 -34.15 17.77 -5.07
N LYS A 325 -33.17 16.99 -4.58
CA LYS A 325 -33.38 15.97 -3.54
C LYS A 325 -33.44 16.54 -2.12
N SER A 326 -32.86 17.72 -1.90
CA SER A 326 -32.86 18.42 -0.61
C SER A 326 -34.03 19.41 -0.44
N GLN A 327 -34.86 19.62 -1.46
CA GLN A 327 -36.11 20.36 -1.31
C GLN A 327 -37.08 19.49 -0.50
N PRO A 328 -37.66 20.01 0.60
CA PRO A 328 -38.68 19.27 1.34
C PRO A 328 -39.86 18.98 0.41
N SER A 329 -40.31 17.73 0.39
CA SER A 329 -41.49 17.27 -0.33
C SER A 329 -42.74 17.95 0.23
N GLY A 330 -43.02 19.17 -0.22
CA GLY A 330 -44.14 19.96 0.29
C GLY A 330 -43.99 21.45 -0.01
N MET A 331 -43.85 21.82 -1.28
CA MET A 331 -44.21 23.14 -1.80
C MET A 331 -44.40 23.00 -3.33
N LEU A 332 -45.60 22.56 -3.70
CA LEU A 332 -46.24 22.83 -4.98
C LEU A 332 -47.55 23.53 -4.69
#